data_AF-A0AAW0N6R1-F1
#
_entry.id   AF-A0AAW0N6R1-F1
#
_cell.length_a   1.000
_cell.length_b   1.000
_cell.length_c   1.000
_cell.angle_alpha   90.00
_cell.angle_beta   90.00
_cell.angle_gamma   90.00
#
_symmetry.space_group_name_H-M   'P 1'
#
loop_
_entity.id
_entity.type
_entity.pdbx_description
1 polymer ?
#
loop_
_entity_poly.entity_id
_entity_poly.type
_entity_poly.pdbx_seq_one_letter_code
_entity_poly.pdbx_strand_id
1 'polypeptide(L)'
;MATNQNVEFVRTGYGKNAVKVLVIKRQDKHHDIIELKANVEITLKTRKDYLTGDNSDIIPTDTIKNTVHALAKIKGVKNIELLEKNGVQHVHAFIFSPEAHRFCEVEQDLNGVPVVHSGIKDMKVLKTTQSGFEGFFRDRFTTLQDCKDRCFCTSVYSRWRYNKVLVLILMLRGNVLRHNN
;
A
#
# COMPACT_ATOMS: atom_id res chain seq x y z
N MET A 1 5.98 -36.37 27.38
CA MET A 1 4.81 -36.00 26.57
C MET A 1 4.24 -34.73 27.16
N ALA A 2 4.46 -33.59 26.50
CA ALA A 2 4.04 -32.29 27.03
C ALA A 2 2.51 -32.21 27.05
N THR A 3 2.01 -31.91 28.23
CA THR A 3 0.63 -31.69 28.67
C THR A 3 -0.22 -30.85 27.73
N ASN A 4 -1.47 -31.29 27.52
CA ASN A 4 -2.62 -30.54 27.00
C ASN A 4 -2.69 -29.13 27.60
N GLN A 5 -2.17 -28.13 26.88
CA GLN A 5 -2.73 -26.79 26.95
C GLN A 5 -3.83 -26.74 25.91
N ASN A 6 -5.08 -26.55 26.35
CA ASN A 6 -6.20 -26.22 25.47
C ASN A 6 -5.95 -24.83 24.88
N VAL A 7 -5.19 -24.77 23.80
CA VAL A 7 -4.93 -23.55 23.03
C VAL A 7 -5.97 -23.42 21.93
N GLU A 8 -6.44 -22.20 21.70
CA GLU A 8 -7.36 -21.87 20.62
C GLU A 8 -6.67 -20.97 19.58
N PHE A 9 -7.03 -21.15 18.31
CA PHE A 9 -6.55 -20.28 17.25
C PHE A 9 -7.39 -18.99 17.21
N VAL A 10 -6.78 -17.85 17.56
CA VAL A 10 -7.42 -16.53 17.40
C VAL A 10 -7.39 -16.06 15.95
N ARG A 11 -6.24 -16.23 15.27
CA ARG A 11 -6.07 -15.91 13.85
C ARG A 11 -4.99 -16.79 13.23
N THR A 12 -5.18 -17.17 11.99
CA THR A 12 -4.21 -17.90 11.17
C THR A 12 -4.14 -17.25 9.81
N GLY A 13 -2.98 -17.22 9.19
CA GLY A 13 -2.80 -16.66 7.86
C GLY A 13 -1.43 -17.05 7.33
N TYR A 14 -1.34 -17.30 6.03
CA TYR A 14 -0.08 -17.57 5.37
C TYR A 14 -0.09 -17.01 3.95
N GLY A 15 1.08 -16.82 3.34
CA GLY A 15 1.11 -16.37 1.96
C GLY A 15 2.50 -15.92 1.50
N LYS A 16 2.53 -14.87 0.67
CA LYS A 16 3.76 -14.36 0.06
C LYS A 16 3.85 -12.85 0.17
N ASN A 17 4.96 -12.38 0.70
CA ASN A 17 5.28 -10.97 0.82
C ASN A 17 6.32 -10.55 -0.21
N ALA A 18 6.37 -9.25 -0.48
CA ALA A 18 7.37 -8.60 -1.31
C ALA A 18 7.49 -9.13 -2.75
N VAL A 19 6.37 -9.56 -3.35
CA VAL A 19 6.32 -9.94 -4.77
C VAL A 19 6.39 -8.67 -5.61
N LYS A 20 7.56 -8.41 -6.21
CA LYS A 20 7.76 -7.26 -7.10
C LYS A 20 7.32 -7.61 -8.52
N VAL A 21 6.54 -6.73 -9.14
CA VAL A 21 6.07 -6.89 -10.53
C VAL A 21 6.28 -5.58 -11.27
N LEU A 22 6.97 -5.64 -12.40
CA LEU A 22 7.05 -4.56 -13.38
C LEU A 22 6.20 -4.94 -14.60
N VAL A 23 5.21 -4.13 -14.94
CA VAL A 23 4.40 -4.28 -16.15
C VAL A 23 4.77 -3.15 -17.11
N ILE A 24 5.09 -3.51 -18.36
CA ILE A 24 5.36 -2.58 -19.45
C ILE A 24 4.27 -2.76 -20.50
N LYS A 25 3.55 -1.69 -20.84
CA LYS A 25 2.65 -1.63 -21.99
C LYS A 25 3.32 -0.82 -23.09
N ARG A 26 3.32 -1.32 -24.32
CA ARG A 26 3.93 -0.65 -25.48
C ARG A 26 2.82 -0.32 -26.49
N GLN A 27 2.75 0.94 -26.88
CA GLN A 27 1.89 1.48 -27.92
C GLN A 27 2.79 2.26 -28.89
N ASP A 28 3.19 1.61 -29.98
CA ASP A 28 4.18 2.12 -30.93
C ASP A 28 5.47 2.58 -30.24
N LYS A 29 5.75 3.89 -30.26
CA LYS A 29 6.92 4.51 -29.62
C LYS A 29 6.68 4.85 -28.15
N HIS A 30 5.42 4.83 -27.70
CA HIS A 30 5.01 5.18 -26.34
C HIS A 30 4.97 3.93 -25.45
N HIS A 31 5.68 3.98 -24.34
CA HIS A 31 5.66 2.95 -23.32
C HIS A 31 5.00 3.50 -22.05
N ASP A 32 4.18 2.68 -21.39
CA ASP A 32 3.74 2.89 -20.01
C ASP A 32 4.40 1.83 -19.13
N ILE A 33 4.92 2.23 -17.97
CA ILE A 33 5.39 1.28 -16.96
C ILE A 33 4.59 1.40 -15.66
N ILE A 34 4.52 0.29 -14.94
CA ILE A 34 4.15 0.27 -13.53
C ILE A 34 4.94 -0.81 -12.80
N GLU A 35 5.65 -0.39 -11.76
CA GLU A 35 6.22 -1.26 -10.75
C GLU A 35 5.31 -1.26 -9.52
N LEU A 36 5.04 -2.47 -9.00
CA LEU A 36 4.30 -2.66 -7.76
C LEU A 36 4.97 -3.73 -6.91
N LYS A 37 4.78 -3.61 -5.59
CA LYS A 37 5.14 -4.63 -4.60
C LYS A 37 3.87 -5.14 -3.95
N ALA A 38 3.53 -6.40 -4.19
CA ALA A 38 2.36 -7.06 -3.62
C ALA A 38 2.73 -7.90 -2.39
N ASN A 39 1.82 -7.91 -1.42
CA ASN A 39 1.80 -8.85 -0.30
C ASN A 39 0.43 -9.52 -0.30
N VAL A 40 0.39 -10.84 -0.14
CA VAL A 40 -0.84 -11.64 -0.18
C VAL A 40 -0.83 -12.59 1.02
N GLU A 41 -1.92 -12.58 1.78
CA GLU A 41 -2.18 -13.49 2.90
C GLU A 41 -3.52 -14.18 2.66
N ILE A 42 -3.61 -15.47 2.99
CA ILE A 42 -4.79 -16.32 2.85
C ILE A 42 -5.01 -17.05 4.17
N THR A 43 -6.28 -17.15 4.58
CA THR A 43 -6.73 -17.96 5.71
C THR A 43 -7.46 -19.19 5.18
N LEU A 44 -7.02 -20.39 5.56
CA LEU A 44 -7.71 -21.64 5.18
C LEU A 44 -8.88 -21.93 6.12
N LYS A 45 -9.81 -22.77 5.66
CA LYS A 45 -10.91 -23.28 6.49
C LYS A 45 -10.43 -24.31 7.52
N THR A 46 -9.48 -25.16 7.14
CA THR A 46 -8.93 -26.24 7.97
C THR A 46 -7.71 -25.75 8.76
N ARG A 47 -7.31 -26.52 9.79
CA ARG A 47 -6.10 -26.27 10.64
C ARG A 47 -5.16 -27.48 10.68
N LYS A 48 -5.33 -28.40 9.73
CA LYS A 48 -4.61 -29.68 9.67
C LYS A 48 -3.11 -29.50 9.36
N ASP A 49 -2.78 -28.41 8.69
CA ASP A 49 -1.42 -27.94 8.48
C ASP A 49 -0.72 -27.61 9.81
N TYR A 50 -1.39 -26.88 10.71
CA TYR A 50 -0.85 -26.54 12.02
C TYR A 50 -0.87 -27.71 13.01
N LEU A 51 -1.94 -28.52 12.99
CA LEU A 51 -2.17 -29.56 13.99
C LEU A 51 -1.42 -30.87 13.68
N THR A 52 -1.39 -31.27 12.41
CA THR A 52 -0.85 -32.57 11.98
C THR A 52 0.18 -32.49 10.86
N GLY A 53 0.47 -31.29 10.34
CA GLY A 53 1.37 -31.10 9.20
C GLY A 53 0.78 -31.56 7.86
N ASP A 54 -0.53 -31.71 7.75
CA ASP A 54 -1.18 -32.10 6.49
C ASP A 54 -1.31 -30.89 5.55
N ASN A 55 -0.55 -30.90 4.46
CA ASN A 55 -0.49 -29.81 3.49
C ASN A 55 -1.45 -29.96 2.31
N SER A 56 -2.40 -30.91 2.33
CA SER A 56 -3.28 -31.16 1.18
C SER A 56 -4.24 -30.01 0.84
N ASP A 57 -4.51 -29.10 1.77
CA ASP A 57 -5.28 -27.86 1.50
C ASP A 57 -4.38 -26.64 1.23
N ILE A 58 -3.05 -26.78 1.37
CA ILE A 58 -2.11 -25.67 1.24
C ILE A 58 -1.89 -25.35 -0.23
N ILE A 59 -2.24 -24.13 -0.62
CA ILE A 59 -1.76 -23.52 -1.86
C ILE A 59 -0.30 -23.11 -1.62
N PRO A 60 0.71 -23.67 -2.34
CA PRO A 60 2.10 -23.30 -2.14
C PRO A 60 2.32 -21.79 -2.29
N THR A 61 3.19 -21.19 -1.46
CA THR A 61 3.45 -19.74 -1.53
C THR A 61 4.08 -19.31 -2.86
N ASP A 62 4.76 -20.23 -3.56
CA ASP A 62 5.25 -20.00 -4.92
C ASP A 62 4.10 -19.90 -5.94
N THR A 63 3.06 -20.72 -5.79
CA THR A 63 1.84 -20.62 -6.60
C THR A 63 1.19 -19.25 -6.41
N ILE A 64 1.10 -18.74 -5.19
CA ILE A 64 0.58 -17.39 -4.91
C ILE A 64 1.39 -16.31 -5.65
N LYS A 65 2.74 -16.39 -5.59
CA LYS A 65 3.64 -15.50 -6.36
C LYS A 65 3.36 -15.58 -7.86
N ASN A 66 3.25 -16.79 -8.42
CA ASN A 66 2.99 -17.00 -9.84
C ASN A 66 1.61 -16.47 -10.26
N THR A 67 0.59 -16.63 -9.42
CA THR A 67 -0.75 -16.06 -9.63
C THR A 67 -0.69 -14.53 -9.69
N VAL A 68 0.08 -13.87 -8.81
CA VAL A 68 0.27 -12.41 -8.87
C VAL A 68 0.85 -11.98 -10.22
N HIS A 69 1.89 -12.67 -10.71
CA HIS A 69 2.47 -12.39 -12.03
C HIS A 69 1.47 -12.62 -13.17
N ALA A 70 0.74 -13.73 -13.14
CA ALA A 70 -0.27 -14.06 -14.16
C ALA A 70 -1.40 -13.02 -14.20
N LEU A 71 -1.94 -12.64 -13.05
CA LEU A 71 -3.00 -11.63 -12.96
C LEU A 71 -2.53 -10.25 -13.41
N ALA A 72 -1.31 -9.85 -13.05
CA ALA A 72 -0.73 -8.59 -13.53
C ALA A 72 -0.60 -8.55 -15.06
N LYS A 73 -0.28 -9.68 -15.70
CA LYS A 73 -0.24 -9.80 -17.16
C LYS A 73 -1.63 -9.78 -17.81
N ILE A 74 -2.59 -10.50 -17.23
CA ILE A 74 -3.94 -10.69 -17.81
C ILE A 74 -4.81 -9.44 -17.63
N LYS A 75 -4.83 -8.86 -16.43
CA LYS A 75 -5.70 -7.71 -16.09
C LYS A 75 -5.02 -6.37 -16.35
N GLY A 76 -3.69 -6.36 -16.41
CA GLY A 76 -2.89 -5.15 -16.49
C GLY A 76 -2.92 -4.34 -15.19
N VAL A 77 -1.98 -3.42 -15.05
CA VAL A 77 -1.94 -2.44 -13.96
C VAL A 77 -1.72 -1.05 -14.60
N LYS A 78 -2.15 0.05 -13.96
CA LYS A 78 -2.16 1.41 -14.55
C LYS A 78 -1.14 2.36 -13.92
N ASN A 79 -0.75 3.36 -14.71
CA ASN A 79 0.57 3.96 -14.92
C ASN A 79 1.33 4.62 -13.75
N ILE A 80 2.65 4.74 -13.94
CA ILE A 80 3.60 5.67 -13.30
C ILE A 80 3.78 6.92 -14.18
N GLU A 81 4.28 8.02 -13.60
CA GLU A 81 4.60 9.28 -14.28
C GLU A 81 5.76 9.15 -15.28
N LEU A 82 5.65 9.81 -16.44
CA LEU A 82 6.66 9.83 -17.50
C LEU A 82 7.72 10.90 -17.22
N LEU A 83 8.97 10.66 -17.65
CA LEU A 83 10.02 11.69 -17.57
C LEU A 83 9.61 12.91 -18.40
N GLU A 84 9.60 14.10 -17.79
CA GLU A 84 9.27 15.35 -18.47
C GLU A 84 10.51 16.23 -18.66
N LYS A 85 10.63 16.86 -19.83
CA LYS A 85 11.57 17.96 -20.09
C LYS A 85 10.84 19.09 -20.84
N ASN A 86 10.86 20.30 -20.27
CA ASN A 86 10.23 21.50 -20.85
C ASN A 86 8.73 21.31 -21.19
N GLY A 87 7.96 20.61 -20.34
CA GLY A 87 6.54 20.33 -20.59
C GLY A 87 6.27 19.20 -21.59
N VAL A 88 7.32 18.55 -22.13
CA VAL A 88 7.18 17.41 -23.05
C VAL A 88 7.60 16.12 -22.33
N GLN A 89 6.68 15.15 -22.29
CA GLN A 89 6.94 13.83 -21.73
C GLN A 89 7.73 12.96 -22.73
N HIS A 90 8.77 12.29 -22.25
CA HIS A 90 9.55 11.35 -23.04
C HIS A 90 8.76 10.06 -23.27
N VAL A 91 8.81 9.52 -24.48
CA VAL A 91 7.90 8.44 -24.89
C VAL A 91 8.25 7.07 -24.29
N HIS A 92 9.46 6.87 -23.76
CA HIS A 92 9.87 5.60 -23.14
C HIS A 92 10.96 5.73 -22.06
N ALA A 93 11.15 6.93 -21.48
CA ALA A 93 12.09 7.14 -20.38
C ALA A 93 11.33 7.57 -19.14
N PHE A 94 11.78 7.10 -17.98
CA PHE A 94 11.11 7.26 -16.69
C PHE A 94 12.13 7.63 -15.63
N ILE A 95 11.72 8.45 -14.67
CA ILE A 95 12.52 8.80 -13.49
C ILE A 95 11.79 8.33 -12.24
N PHE A 96 12.54 7.78 -11.29
CA PHE A 96 12.01 7.48 -9.98
C PHE A 96 12.14 8.71 -9.09
N SER A 97 11.04 9.44 -8.88
CA SER A 97 10.98 10.62 -8.03
C SER A 97 9.72 10.59 -7.14
N PRO A 98 9.69 9.76 -6.09
CA PRO A 98 8.50 9.64 -5.27
C PRO A 98 8.35 10.87 -4.36
N GLU A 99 7.42 11.77 -4.69
CA GLU A 99 6.93 12.77 -3.74
C GLU A 99 6.18 12.12 -2.56
N ALA A 100 5.59 10.95 -2.83
CA ALA A 100 4.77 10.17 -1.91
C ALA A 100 4.67 8.71 -2.39
N HIS A 101 4.62 7.74 -1.47
CA HIS A 101 4.32 6.35 -1.81
C HIS A 101 2.81 6.09 -1.68
N ARG A 102 2.16 5.82 -2.80
CA ARG A 102 0.76 5.36 -2.83
C ARG A 102 0.70 3.87 -2.47
N PHE A 103 -0.28 3.49 -1.66
CA PHE A 103 -0.55 2.10 -1.32
C PHE A 103 -2.05 1.78 -1.32
N CYS A 104 -2.38 0.49 -1.40
CA CYS A 104 -3.73 -0.02 -1.35
C CYS A 104 -3.73 -1.31 -0.52
N GLU A 105 -4.81 -1.54 0.20
CA GLU A 105 -5.06 -2.77 0.97
C GLU A 105 -6.48 -3.23 0.69
N VAL A 106 -6.63 -4.52 0.39
CA VAL A 106 -7.91 -5.12 0.09
C VAL A 106 -8.05 -6.38 0.94
N GLU A 107 -9.15 -6.47 1.66
CA GLU A 107 -9.50 -7.62 2.49
C GLU A 107 -10.88 -8.11 2.06
N GLN A 108 -11.04 -9.43 1.93
CA GLN A 108 -12.29 -10.04 1.53
C GLN A 108 -12.48 -11.38 2.21
N ASP A 109 -13.55 -11.49 3.00
CA ASP A 109 -14.02 -12.77 3.52
C ASP A 109 -14.65 -13.62 2.43
N LEU A 110 -14.69 -14.94 2.63
CA LEU A 110 -15.33 -15.85 1.70
C LEU A 110 -16.79 -15.45 1.47
N ASN A 111 -17.15 -15.16 0.21
CA ASN A 111 -18.45 -14.65 -0.23
C ASN A 111 -18.85 -13.26 0.33
N GLY A 112 -17.95 -12.58 1.04
CA GLY A 112 -18.15 -11.23 1.53
C GLY A 112 -17.89 -10.16 0.46
N VAL A 113 -18.34 -8.93 0.74
CA VAL A 113 -17.99 -7.75 -0.08
C VAL A 113 -16.57 -7.31 0.30
N PRO A 114 -15.67 -7.05 -0.67
CA PRO A 114 -14.32 -6.63 -0.36
C PRO A 114 -14.29 -5.26 0.32
N VAL A 115 -13.48 -5.14 1.36
CA VAL A 115 -13.16 -3.87 2.02
C VAL A 115 -11.86 -3.35 1.41
N VAL A 116 -11.90 -2.11 0.95
CA VAL A 116 -10.78 -1.47 0.23
C VAL A 116 -10.32 -0.24 0.99
N HIS A 117 -9.02 -0.16 1.21
CA HIS A 117 -8.34 1.04 1.70
C HIS A 117 -7.34 1.54 0.65
N SER A 118 -7.24 2.84 0.49
CA SER A 118 -6.09 3.48 -0.16
C SER A 118 -5.35 4.35 0.83
N GLY A 119 -4.11 4.67 0.51
CA GLY A 119 -3.34 5.56 1.33
C GLY A 119 -2.11 6.13 0.63
N ILE A 120 -1.53 7.08 1.32
CA ILE A 120 -0.27 7.72 1.01
C ILE A 120 0.64 7.58 2.23
N LYS A 121 1.91 7.28 2.01
CA LYS A 121 2.95 7.25 3.05
C LYS A 121 4.24 7.85 2.53
N ASP A 122 5.17 8.12 3.44
CA ASP A 122 6.50 8.65 3.15
C ASP A 122 6.51 10.00 2.43
N MET A 123 5.40 10.74 2.49
CA MET A 123 5.30 12.10 1.94
C MET A 123 5.88 13.08 2.95
N LYS A 124 7.13 13.49 2.72
CA LYS A 124 7.84 14.40 3.62
C LYS A 124 7.45 15.85 3.34
N VAL A 125 6.96 16.54 4.37
CA VAL A 125 6.59 17.95 4.28
C VAL A 125 7.24 18.72 5.41
N LEU A 126 7.68 19.94 5.11
CA LEU A 126 8.29 20.86 6.07
C LEU A 126 7.75 22.27 5.83
N LYS A 127 7.36 22.94 6.92
CA LYS A 127 7.18 24.39 6.96
C LYS A 127 8.09 24.98 8.04
N THR A 128 8.69 26.13 7.74
CA THR A 128 9.70 26.78 8.60
C THR A 128 9.10 27.74 9.63
N THR A 129 7.82 28.11 9.47
CA THR A 129 7.09 29.06 10.31
C THR A 129 5.59 28.73 10.28
N GLN A 130 4.73 29.57 10.85
CA GLN A 130 3.27 29.42 10.95
C GLN A 130 2.88 28.12 11.64
N SER A 131 3.62 27.75 12.69
CA SER A 131 3.33 26.61 13.54
C SER A 131 3.60 26.99 14.99
N GLY A 132 2.58 26.94 15.83
CA GLY A 132 2.72 27.16 17.28
C GLY A 132 2.38 25.91 18.07
N PHE A 133 2.81 25.86 19.32
CA PHE A 133 2.36 24.90 20.32
C PHE A 133 2.39 25.55 21.69
N GLU A 134 1.20 25.92 22.15
CA GLU A 134 1.00 26.69 23.37
C GLU A 134 -0.23 26.17 24.12
N GLY A 135 -0.35 26.48 25.41
CA GLY A 135 -1.56 26.20 26.19
C GLY A 135 -1.84 24.71 26.43
N PHE A 136 -0.82 23.86 26.29
CA PHE A 136 -0.92 22.44 26.62
C PHE A 136 -0.96 22.21 28.13
N PHE A 137 -1.49 21.06 28.53
CA PHE A 137 -1.54 20.65 29.93
C PHE A 137 -0.13 20.56 30.53
N ARG A 138 0.04 21.11 31.73
CA ARG A 138 1.31 21.09 32.46
C ARG A 138 1.18 20.29 33.74
N ASP A 139 2.11 19.37 33.93
CA ASP A 139 2.28 18.61 35.15
C ASP A 139 3.69 18.79 35.73
N ARG A 140 3.99 18.06 36.81
CA ARG A 140 5.30 18.08 37.48
C ARG A 140 6.47 17.59 36.61
N PHE A 141 6.21 17.01 35.44
CA PHE A 141 7.21 16.51 34.50
C PHE A 141 7.33 17.39 33.24
N THR A 142 6.49 18.42 33.12
CA THR A 142 6.44 19.26 31.92
C THR A 142 7.49 20.37 31.97
N THR A 143 8.54 20.22 31.17
CA THR A 143 9.60 21.23 31.00
C THR A 143 9.46 22.05 29.71
N LEU A 144 8.63 21.57 28.78
CA LEU A 144 8.39 22.21 27.49
C LEU A 144 7.80 23.61 27.68
N GLN A 145 8.39 24.59 27.00
CA GLN A 145 7.90 25.97 26.99
C GLN A 145 6.89 26.18 25.87
N ASP A 146 5.98 27.14 26.07
CA ASP A 146 5.10 27.61 25.00
C ASP A 146 5.93 28.21 23.86
N CYS A 147 5.51 27.95 22.62
CA CYS A 147 6.22 28.39 21.44
C CYS A 147 5.22 28.86 20.36
N LYS A 148 5.20 30.17 20.10
CA LYS A 148 4.30 30.80 19.11
C LYS A 148 4.63 30.46 17.67
N ASP A 149 5.93 30.31 17.38
CA ASP A 149 6.41 29.99 16.04
C ASP A 149 7.60 29.02 16.08
N ARG A 150 7.50 27.94 15.31
CA ARG A 150 8.49 26.87 15.19
C ARG A 150 8.40 26.19 13.83
N CYS A 151 9.46 25.48 13.44
CA CYS A 151 9.40 24.57 12.32
C CYS A 151 8.40 23.43 12.58
N PHE A 152 7.74 22.97 11.53
CA PHE A 152 6.95 21.75 11.54
C PHE A 152 7.36 20.87 10.36
N CYS A 153 7.91 19.70 10.68
CA CYS A 153 8.32 18.69 9.72
C CYS A 153 7.63 17.37 10.08
N THR A 154 7.07 16.70 9.08
CA THR A 154 6.44 15.40 9.27
C THR A 154 6.57 14.53 8.03
N SER A 155 6.43 13.23 8.21
CA SER A 155 6.21 12.26 7.14
C SER A 155 4.75 11.85 7.19
N VAL A 156 3.97 12.28 6.20
CA VAL A 156 2.53 12.04 6.19
C VAL A 156 2.27 10.56 5.90
N TYR A 157 1.49 9.96 6.78
CA TYR A 157 0.79 8.70 6.57
C TYR A 157 -0.71 8.98 6.61
N SER A 158 -1.42 8.61 5.56
CA SER A 158 -2.88 8.70 5.49
C SER A 158 -3.44 7.43 4.88
N ARG A 159 -4.50 6.90 5.48
CA ARG A 159 -5.22 5.70 5.04
C ARG A 159 -6.71 5.98 5.15
N TRP A 160 -7.46 5.76 4.07
CA TRP A 160 -8.90 5.95 4.04
C TRP A 160 -9.60 4.73 3.48
N ARG A 161 -10.77 4.41 4.05
CA ARG A 161 -11.64 3.32 3.65
C ARG A 161 -12.70 3.83 2.66
N TYR A 162 -12.97 3.07 1.60
CA TYR A 162 -14.10 3.37 0.73
C TYR A 162 -15.39 2.78 1.26
N ASN A 163 -16.48 3.52 1.05
CA ASN A 163 -17.84 3.06 1.32
C ASN A 163 -18.41 2.14 0.22
N LYS A 164 -17.88 2.24 -1.01
CA LYS A 164 -18.30 1.45 -2.18
C LYS A 164 -17.08 1.00 -2.99
N VAL A 165 -17.09 -0.26 -3.44
CA VAL A 165 -15.96 -0.90 -4.15
C VAL A 165 -15.69 -0.28 -5.53
N LEU A 166 -16.70 0.32 -6.16
CA LEU A 166 -16.60 0.96 -7.49
C LEU A 166 -15.56 2.11 -7.57
N VAL A 167 -15.12 2.66 -6.43
CA VAL A 167 -14.16 3.78 -6.38
C VAL A 167 -12.72 3.33 -6.70
N LEU A 168 -12.39 2.04 -6.55
CA LEU A 168 -11.03 1.51 -6.81
C LEU A 168 -10.59 1.69 -8.28
N ILE A 169 -11.54 1.67 -9.23
CA ILE A 169 -11.27 1.85 -10.67
C ILE A 169 -10.80 3.29 -10.98
N LEU A 170 -11.08 4.26 -10.10
CA LEU A 170 -10.71 5.66 -10.28
C LEU A 170 -9.34 6.00 -9.68
N MET A 171 -8.90 5.40 -8.57
CA MET A 171 -7.61 5.76 -7.93
C MET A 171 -6.36 5.07 -8.53
N LEU A 172 -6.54 3.98 -9.28
CA LEU A 172 -5.51 3.50 -10.20
C LEU A 172 -5.42 4.36 -11.48
N ARG A 173 -6.28 5.37 -11.63
CA ARG A 173 -6.07 6.46 -12.59
C ARG A 173 -5.27 7.50 -11.81
N GLY A 174 -4.01 7.70 -12.18
CA GLY A 174 -3.19 8.75 -11.60
C GLY A 174 -3.97 10.07 -11.64
N ASN A 175 -4.36 10.57 -10.48
CA ASN A 175 -4.78 11.96 -10.38
C ASN A 175 -3.52 12.79 -10.53
N VAL A 176 -3.23 13.18 -11.78
CA VAL A 176 -2.45 14.37 -12.08
C VAL A 176 -3.20 15.51 -11.41
N LEU A 177 -2.68 16.00 -10.30
CA LEU A 177 -3.08 17.31 -9.78
C LEU A 177 -2.57 18.34 -10.80
N ARG A 178 -3.35 18.60 -11.85
CA ARG A 178 -3.18 19.82 -12.63
C ARG A 178 -3.58 20.96 -11.70
N HIS A 179 -2.60 21.62 -11.11
CA HIS A 179 -2.81 22.97 -10.62
C HIS A 179 -3.06 23.83 -11.86
N ASN A 180 -4.32 24.23 -12.04
CA ASN A 180 -4.63 25.38 -12.88
C ASN A 180 -4.55 26.62 -11.99
N ASN A 181 -3.77 27.58 -12.50
CA ASN A 181 -3.52 28.96 -12.06
C ASN A 181 -2.26 29.18 -11.22
#